data_AF-H0G655-F1
#
_entry.id   AF-H0G655-F1
#
_cell.length_a   1.000
_cell.length_b   1.000
_cell.length_c   1.000
_cell.angle_alpha   90.00
_cell.angle_beta   90.00
_cell.angle_gamma   90.00
#
_symmetry.space_group_name_H-M   'P 1'
#
loop_
_entity.id
_entity.type
_entity.pdbx_description
1 polymer ?
#
loop_
_entity_poly.entity_id
_entity_poly.type
_entity_poly.pdbx_seq_one_letter_code
_entity_poly.pdbx_strand_id
1 'polypeptide(L)'
;MLPNDKEAVRAALMRWTCGDEAAADFLEEIAEIARLADDIVDEDANRQRNVCWLLVRTLTRLPNNPFFKLYSAALSPVINNVIIQWQLSDEWRSSRDALKRQFGFVMREAVGSIVTAVAAICGGYDHAKTATEDFFELCHSGSRETVEDWTKD
;
A
#
# COMPACT_ATOMS: atom_id res chain seq x y z
N MET A 1 5.56 4.17 -3.85
CA MET A 1 5.47 2.76 -4.29
C MET A 1 6.73 2.00 -3.88
N LEU A 2 6.65 0.68 -3.65
CA LEU A 2 7.84 -0.16 -3.42
C LEU A 2 8.75 -0.18 -4.67
N PRO A 3 10.08 -0.22 -4.50
CA PRO A 3 11.03 -0.27 -5.61
C PRO A 3 10.95 -1.59 -6.39
N ASN A 4 11.49 -1.58 -7.62
CA ASN A 4 11.50 -2.76 -8.51
C ASN A 4 12.52 -3.84 -8.11
N ASP A 5 13.44 -3.55 -7.18
CA ASP A 5 14.39 -4.53 -6.66
C ASP A 5 13.67 -5.54 -5.75
N LYS A 6 13.32 -6.69 -6.33
CA LYS A 6 12.55 -7.73 -5.65
C LYS A 6 13.27 -8.33 -4.45
N GLU A 7 14.60 -8.46 -4.50
CA GLU A 7 15.36 -9.04 -3.39
C GLU A 7 15.39 -8.06 -2.21
N ALA A 8 15.67 -6.79 -2.48
CA ALA A 8 15.64 -5.75 -1.45
C ALA A 8 14.24 -5.59 -0.83
N VAL A 9 13.19 -5.60 -1.66
CA VAL A 9 11.80 -5.55 -1.19
C VAL A 9 11.48 -6.76 -0.34
N ARG A 10 11.79 -7.99 -0.79
CA ARG A 10 11.50 -9.19 0.01
C ARG A 10 12.24 -9.17 1.34
N ALA A 11 13.51 -8.76 1.35
CA ALA A 11 14.27 -8.60 2.58
C ALA A 11 13.62 -7.58 3.53
N ALA A 12 13.08 -6.48 3.01
CA ALA A 12 12.37 -5.48 3.81
C ALA A 12 11.06 -6.03 4.40
N LEU A 13 10.25 -6.71 3.58
CA LEU A 13 9.01 -7.34 4.04
C LEU A 13 9.28 -8.32 5.20
N MET A 14 10.29 -9.19 5.05
CA MET A 14 10.67 -10.13 6.10
C MET A 14 11.14 -9.45 7.39
N ARG A 15 11.82 -8.29 7.29
CA ARG A 15 12.19 -7.50 8.49
C ARG A 15 10.96 -6.91 9.16
N TRP A 16 10.05 -6.31 8.39
CA TRP A 16 8.85 -5.66 8.94
C TRP A 16 7.89 -6.67 9.59
N THR A 17 7.91 -7.91 9.15
CA THR A 17 7.06 -8.98 9.69
C THR A 17 7.74 -9.86 10.74
N CYS A 18 8.91 -9.45 11.25
CA CYS A 18 9.68 -10.22 12.23
C CYS A 18 10.00 -11.67 11.77
N GLY A 19 10.14 -11.88 10.46
CA GLY A 19 10.37 -13.21 9.88
C GLY A 19 9.11 -14.03 9.60
N ASP A 20 7.91 -13.53 9.88
CA ASP A 20 6.67 -14.21 9.49
C ASP A 20 6.47 -14.15 7.97
N GLU A 21 6.64 -15.31 7.32
CA GLU A 21 6.51 -15.45 5.87
C GLU A 21 5.08 -15.21 5.38
N ALA A 22 4.07 -15.66 6.11
CA ALA A 22 2.67 -15.48 5.70
C ALA A 22 2.26 -14.01 5.76
N ALA A 23 2.75 -13.27 6.75
CA ALA A 23 2.59 -11.82 6.84
C ALA A 23 3.34 -11.09 5.71
N ALA A 24 4.55 -11.53 5.37
CA ALA A 24 5.33 -10.94 4.29
C ALA A 24 4.64 -11.16 2.94
N ASP A 25 4.15 -12.37 2.69
CA ASP A 25 3.37 -12.72 1.50
C ASP A 25 2.04 -11.92 1.43
N PHE A 26 1.43 -11.63 2.58
CA PHE A 26 0.25 -10.76 2.63
C PHE A 26 0.60 -9.33 2.19
N LEU A 27 1.68 -8.74 2.72
CA LEU A 27 2.13 -7.40 2.32
C LEU A 27 2.53 -7.35 0.84
N GLU A 28 3.13 -8.41 0.32
CA GLU A 28 3.44 -8.54 -1.10
C GLU A 28 2.17 -8.57 -1.97
N GLU A 29 1.16 -9.35 -1.59
CA GLU A 29 -0.13 -9.35 -2.29
C GLU A 29 -0.82 -7.98 -2.26
N ILE A 30 -0.77 -7.26 -1.12
CA ILE A 30 -1.30 -5.88 -1.03
C ILE A 30 -0.56 -4.94 -1.98
N ALA A 31 0.78 -5.00 -2.03
CA ALA A 31 1.56 -4.17 -2.93
C ALA A 31 1.25 -4.46 -4.41
N GLU A 32 1.10 -5.73 -4.77
CA GLU A 32 0.74 -6.14 -6.13
C GLU A 32 -0.69 -5.72 -6.51
N ILE A 33 -1.62 -5.77 -5.56
CA ILE A 33 -2.99 -5.28 -5.74
C ILE A 33 -2.99 -3.77 -5.99
N ALA A 34 -2.22 -3.00 -5.22
CA ALA A 34 -2.09 -1.56 -5.40
C ALA A 34 -1.52 -1.21 -6.79
N ARG A 35 -0.42 -1.86 -7.20
CA ARG A 35 0.16 -1.66 -8.55
C ARG A 35 -0.82 -1.99 -9.67
N LEU A 36 -1.54 -3.11 -9.57
CA LEU A 36 -2.55 -3.46 -10.58
C LEU A 36 -3.68 -2.44 -10.65
N ALA A 37 -4.08 -1.88 -9.52
CA ALA A 37 -5.13 -0.87 -9.49
C ALA A 37 -4.65 0.45 -10.13
N ASP A 38 -3.41 0.89 -9.86
CA ASP A 38 -2.76 2.00 -10.58
C ASP A 38 -2.70 1.71 -12.09
N ASP A 39 -2.13 0.57 -12.50
CA ASP A 39 -1.98 0.19 -13.91
C ASP A 39 -3.32 0.17 -14.67
N ILE A 40 -4.43 -0.21 -14.02
CA ILE A 40 -5.77 -0.23 -14.65
C ILE A 40 -6.27 1.19 -14.98
N VAL A 41 -5.96 2.14 -14.10
CA VAL A 41 -6.36 3.55 -14.21
C VAL A 41 -5.45 4.27 -15.21
N ASP A 42 -4.13 4.09 -15.06
CA ASP A 42 -3.12 4.86 -15.78
C ASP A 42 -2.81 4.29 -17.17
N GLU A 43 -3.01 2.98 -17.39
CA GLU A 43 -2.71 2.33 -18.65
C GLU A 43 -3.99 1.78 -19.35
N ASP A 44 -4.11 2.05 -20.65
CA ASP A 44 -5.13 1.39 -21.49
C ASP A 44 -4.69 -0.01 -21.94
N ALA A 45 -3.38 -0.23 -22.07
CA ALA A 45 -2.83 -1.51 -22.47
C ALA A 45 -3.06 -2.57 -21.40
N ASN A 46 -3.44 -3.79 -21.80
CA ASN A 46 -3.66 -4.91 -20.88
C ASN A 46 -4.75 -4.72 -19.80
N ARG A 47 -5.57 -3.66 -19.84
CA ARG A 47 -6.60 -3.39 -18.81
C ARG A 47 -7.44 -4.61 -18.43
N GLN A 48 -7.97 -5.34 -19.43
CA GLN A 48 -8.75 -6.56 -19.18
C GLN A 48 -7.94 -7.63 -18.43
N ARG A 49 -6.66 -7.81 -18.79
CA ARG A 49 -5.76 -8.76 -18.12
C ARG A 49 -5.49 -8.30 -16.68
N ASN A 50 -5.27 -7.01 -16.46
CA ASN A 50 -4.97 -6.46 -15.14
C ASN A 50 -6.18 -6.56 -14.21
N VAL A 51 -7.40 -6.30 -14.71
CA VAL A 51 -8.65 -6.54 -13.98
C VAL A 51 -8.78 -8.01 -13.57
N CYS A 52 -8.51 -8.96 -14.48
CA CYS A 52 -8.53 -10.38 -14.13
C CYS A 52 -7.52 -10.71 -13.02
N TRP A 53 -6.31 -10.16 -13.06
CA TRP A 53 -5.31 -10.38 -12.02
C TRP A 53 -5.69 -9.73 -10.69
N LEU A 54 -6.28 -8.54 -10.71
CA LEU A 54 -6.82 -7.88 -9.52
C LEU A 54 -7.88 -8.75 -8.84
N LEU A 55 -8.82 -9.31 -9.63
CA LEU A 55 -9.85 -10.22 -9.13
C LEU A 55 -9.27 -11.52 -8.57
N VAL A 56 -8.29 -12.13 -9.26
CA VAL A 56 -7.61 -13.34 -8.78
C VAL A 56 -6.93 -13.08 -7.44
N ARG A 57 -6.15 -11.99 -7.32
CA ARG A 57 -5.45 -11.66 -6.08
C ARG A 57 -6.43 -11.40 -4.94
N THR A 58 -7.44 -10.56 -5.15
CA THR A 58 -8.38 -10.15 -4.10
C THR A 58 -9.39 -11.22 -3.70
N LEU A 59 -9.88 -12.05 -4.64
CA LEU A 59 -10.94 -13.03 -4.37
C LEU A 59 -10.44 -14.45 -4.13
N THR A 60 -9.22 -14.78 -4.58
CA THR A 60 -8.74 -16.18 -4.52
C THR A 60 -7.41 -16.36 -3.79
N ARG A 61 -6.51 -15.36 -3.79
CA ARG A 61 -5.21 -15.45 -3.11
C ARG A 61 -5.24 -14.84 -1.72
N LEU A 62 -5.57 -13.55 -1.63
CA LEU A 62 -5.60 -12.79 -0.37
C LEU A 62 -6.47 -13.47 0.69
N PRO A 63 -7.71 -13.94 0.40
CA PRO A 63 -8.55 -14.62 1.39
C PRO A 63 -7.97 -15.95 1.84
N ASN A 64 -7.03 -16.52 1.09
CA ASN A 64 -6.39 -17.80 1.39
C ASN A 64 -5.07 -17.67 2.16
N ASN A 65 -4.47 -16.49 2.21
CA ASN A 65 -3.26 -16.22 2.98
C ASN A 65 -3.50 -16.53 4.49
N PRO A 66 -2.65 -17.35 5.15
CA PRO A 66 -2.85 -17.73 6.55
C PRO A 66 -2.87 -16.56 7.53
N PHE A 67 -1.99 -15.57 7.34
CA PHE A 67 -1.91 -14.38 8.18
C PHE A 67 -3.18 -13.54 8.05
N PHE A 68 -3.64 -13.28 6.83
CA PHE A 68 -4.88 -12.55 6.61
C PHE A 68 -6.10 -13.30 7.15
N LYS A 69 -6.18 -14.62 6.99
CA LYS A 69 -7.25 -15.44 7.60
C LYS A 69 -7.32 -15.21 9.11
N LEU A 70 -6.17 -15.24 9.79
CA LEU A 70 -6.08 -15.08 11.23
C LEU A 70 -6.43 -13.65 11.69
N TYR A 71 -5.97 -12.63 10.97
CA TYR A 71 -6.09 -11.22 11.38
C TYR A 71 -7.08 -10.39 10.56
N SER A 72 -7.91 -11.02 9.74
CA SER A 72 -8.86 -10.34 8.83
C SER A 72 -9.76 -9.34 9.55
N ALA A 73 -10.24 -9.67 10.75
CA ALA A 73 -11.07 -8.76 11.55
C ALA A 73 -10.35 -7.46 11.93
N ALA A 74 -9.03 -7.51 12.15
CA ALA A 74 -8.21 -6.34 12.46
C ALA A 74 -7.75 -5.59 11.19
N LEU A 75 -7.44 -6.33 10.12
CA LEU A 75 -6.87 -5.76 8.90
C LEU A 75 -7.92 -5.21 7.92
N SER A 76 -9.12 -5.81 7.85
CA SER A 76 -10.13 -5.39 6.87
C SER A 76 -10.59 -3.93 7.06
N PRO A 77 -10.81 -3.42 8.28
CA PRO A 77 -11.11 -2.01 8.48
C PRO A 77 -9.98 -1.08 8.05
N VAL A 78 -8.72 -1.47 8.26
CA VAL A 78 -7.53 -0.70 7.84
C VAL A 78 -7.46 -0.64 6.31
N ILE A 79 -7.62 -1.78 5.63
CA ILE A 79 -7.65 -1.86 4.18
C ILE A 79 -8.78 -0.99 3.61
N ASN A 80 -9.98 -1.08 4.17
CA ASN A 80 -11.12 -0.27 3.74
C ASN A 80 -10.85 1.24 3.91
N ASN A 81 -10.24 1.65 5.03
CA ASN A 81 -9.84 3.04 5.23
C ASN A 81 -8.83 3.51 4.18
N VAL A 82 -7.83 2.69 3.85
CA VAL A 82 -6.84 3.00 2.80
C VAL A 82 -7.51 3.18 1.44
N ILE A 83 -8.41 2.30 1.04
CA ILE A 83 -9.12 2.40 -0.25
C ILE A 83 -9.91 3.71 -0.34
N ILE A 84 -10.62 4.08 0.72
CA ILE A 84 -11.37 5.34 0.78
C ILE A 84 -10.45 6.55 0.68
N GLN A 85 -9.35 6.57 1.47
CA GLN A 85 -8.39 7.66 1.44
C GLN A 85 -7.72 7.80 0.08
N TRP A 86 -7.39 6.68 -0.56
CA TRP A 86 -6.80 6.69 -1.88
C TRP A 86 -7.74 7.25 -2.94
N GLN A 87 -9.02 6.83 -2.97
CA GLN A 87 -10.03 7.44 -3.85
C GLN A 87 -10.20 8.95 -3.58
N LEU A 88 -10.31 9.35 -2.31
CA LEU A 88 -10.44 10.76 -1.96
C LEU A 88 -9.21 11.57 -2.36
N SER A 89 -8.01 10.98 -2.32
CA SER A 89 -6.79 11.66 -2.73
C SER A 89 -6.86 12.11 -4.19
N ASP A 90 -7.33 11.23 -5.08
CA ASP A 90 -7.52 11.54 -6.49
C ASP A 90 -8.60 12.60 -6.71
N GLU A 91 -9.77 12.44 -6.06
CA GLU A 91 -10.85 13.43 -6.12
C GLU A 91 -10.40 14.82 -5.62
N TRP A 92 -9.55 14.86 -4.59
CA TRP A 92 -9.11 16.11 -3.96
C TRP A 92 -7.95 16.76 -4.70
N ARG A 93 -7.21 16.02 -5.53
CA ARG A 93 -6.13 16.56 -6.37
C ARG A 93 -6.58 17.74 -7.22
N SER A 94 -7.75 17.62 -7.84
CA SER A 94 -8.35 18.65 -8.71
C SER A 94 -9.21 19.68 -7.96
N SER A 95 -9.27 19.61 -6.63
CA SER A 95 -10.09 20.51 -5.83
C SER A 95 -9.63 21.97 -5.96
N ARG A 96 -10.56 22.92 -5.94
CA ARG A 96 -10.22 24.36 -5.85
C ARG A 96 -9.72 24.75 -4.45
N ASP A 97 -10.02 23.96 -3.43
CA ASP A 97 -9.58 24.17 -2.05
C ASP A 97 -8.13 23.67 -1.86
N ALA A 98 -7.23 24.60 -1.48
CA ALA A 98 -5.82 24.29 -1.25
C ALA A 98 -5.59 23.32 -0.09
N LEU A 99 -6.42 23.37 0.95
CA LEU A 99 -6.29 22.49 2.10
C LEU A 99 -6.64 21.05 1.71
N LYS A 100 -7.69 20.86 0.89
CA LYS A 100 -8.04 19.54 0.34
C LYS A 100 -6.91 18.97 -0.48
N ARG A 101 -6.26 19.76 -1.33
CA ARG A 101 -5.11 19.29 -2.12
C ARG A 101 -3.95 18.84 -1.22
N GLN A 102 -3.64 19.58 -0.16
CA GLN A 102 -2.60 19.18 0.80
C GLN A 102 -2.92 17.86 1.50
N PHE A 103 -4.16 17.69 1.98
CA PHE A 103 -4.55 16.41 2.60
C PHE A 103 -4.68 15.27 1.58
N GLY A 104 -5.08 15.56 0.34
CA GLY A 104 -5.11 14.58 -0.74
C GLY A 104 -3.71 13.99 -0.97
N PHE A 105 -2.68 14.84 -1.04
CA PHE A 105 -1.30 14.39 -1.16
C PHE A 105 -0.88 13.45 -0.02
N VAL A 106 -1.28 13.72 1.22
CA VAL A 106 -0.99 12.82 2.35
C VAL A 106 -1.79 11.52 2.26
N MET A 107 -3.07 11.60 1.89
CA MET A 107 -3.98 10.45 1.81
C MET A 107 -3.59 9.44 0.74
N ARG A 108 -2.87 9.83 -0.31
CA ARG A 108 -2.38 8.89 -1.32
C ARG A 108 -1.35 7.91 -0.75
N GLU A 109 -0.64 8.28 0.32
CA GLU A 109 0.36 7.45 1.00
C GLU A 109 -0.26 6.49 2.03
N ALA A 110 -1.59 6.45 2.14
CA ALA A 110 -2.31 5.71 3.18
C ALA A 110 -1.97 4.21 3.23
N VAL A 111 -1.51 3.62 2.13
CA VAL A 111 -1.09 2.21 2.05
C VAL A 111 -0.03 1.84 3.11
N GLY A 112 0.83 2.78 3.51
CA GLY A 112 1.81 2.58 4.60
C GLY A 112 1.17 2.25 5.95
N SER A 113 -0.11 2.59 6.14
CA SER A 113 -0.87 2.22 7.35
C SER A 113 -1.12 0.72 7.44
N ILE A 114 -1.20 0.00 6.31
CA ILE A 114 -1.32 -1.46 6.31
C ILE A 114 -0.01 -2.10 6.78
N VAL A 115 1.14 -1.61 6.30
CA VAL A 115 2.46 -2.05 6.77
C VAL A 115 2.61 -1.82 8.27
N THR A 116 2.22 -0.64 8.73
CA THR A 116 2.21 -0.27 10.16
C THR A 116 1.36 -1.24 10.99
N ALA A 117 0.15 -1.56 10.53
CA ALA A 117 -0.74 -2.49 11.23
C ALA A 117 -0.19 -3.92 11.27
N VAL A 118 0.37 -4.41 10.16
CA VAL A 118 1.01 -5.74 10.10
C VAL A 118 2.22 -5.81 11.04
N ALA A 119 3.10 -4.82 10.99
CA ALA A 119 4.27 -4.77 11.86
C ALA A 119 3.86 -4.70 13.35
N ALA A 120 2.77 -3.99 13.69
CA ALA A 120 2.23 -3.97 15.05
C ALA A 120 1.74 -5.34 15.51
N ILE A 121 1.11 -6.11 14.62
CA ILE A 121 0.67 -7.48 14.91
C ILE A 121 1.88 -8.41 15.13
N CYS A 122 2.93 -8.29 14.29
CA CYS A 122 4.10 -9.16 14.36
C CYS A 122 5.04 -8.84 15.53
N GLY A 123 5.30 -7.55 15.80
CA GLY A 123 6.36 -7.10 16.71
C GLY A 123 5.95 -6.06 17.75
N GLY A 124 4.69 -5.66 17.80
CA GLY A 124 4.19 -4.64 18.74
C GLY A 124 4.47 -3.19 18.30
N TYR A 125 4.14 -2.25 19.18
CA TYR A 125 4.11 -0.81 18.88
C TYR A 125 5.46 -0.23 18.40
N ASP A 126 6.54 -0.48 19.15
CA ASP A 126 7.85 0.10 18.83
C ASP A 126 8.43 -0.46 17.53
N HIS A 127 8.17 -1.74 17.26
CA HIS A 127 8.54 -2.38 16.00
C HIS A 127 7.75 -1.77 14.84
N ALA A 128 6.43 -1.60 15.01
CA ALA A 128 5.59 -0.95 13.99
C ALA A 128 6.11 0.43 13.61
N LYS A 129 6.43 1.26 14.60
CA LYS A 129 7.00 2.59 14.36
C LYS A 129 8.28 2.53 13.54
N THR A 130 9.18 1.61 13.87
CA THR A 130 10.46 1.43 13.15
C THR A 130 10.24 0.92 11.73
N ALA A 131 9.32 -0.03 11.54
CA ALA A 131 8.97 -0.56 10.23
C ALA A 131 8.30 0.49 9.33
N THR A 132 7.46 1.36 9.88
CA THR A 132 6.84 2.46 9.14
C THR A 132 7.87 3.46 8.62
N GLU A 133 8.88 3.79 9.43
CA GLU A 133 9.99 4.65 9.01
C GLU A 133 10.79 4.01 7.87
N ASP A 134 11.19 2.73 8.03
CA ASP A 134 11.93 1.97 6.99
C ASP A 134 11.10 1.84 5.70
N PHE A 135 9.78 1.64 5.80
CA PHE A 135 8.88 1.63 4.65
C PHE A 135 8.87 2.96 3.90
N PHE A 136 8.79 4.08 4.64
CA PHE A 136 8.80 5.41 4.04
C PHE A 136 10.10 5.66 3.28
N GLU A 137 11.24 5.42 3.93
CA GLU A 137 12.57 5.58 3.33
C GLU A 137 12.75 4.69 2.10
N LEU A 138 12.31 3.42 2.15
CA LEU A 138 12.40 2.51 1.01
C LEU A 138 11.59 3.02 -0.19
N CYS A 139 10.35 3.47 0.03
CA CYS A 139 9.46 3.94 -1.02
C CYS A 139 9.87 5.30 -1.62
N HIS A 140 10.55 6.16 -0.85
CA HIS A 140 10.86 7.53 -1.24
C HIS A 140 12.34 7.79 -1.49
N SER A 141 13.21 6.79 -1.33
CA SER A 141 14.65 6.90 -1.63
C SER A 141 14.98 7.48 -3.02
N GLY A 142 14.09 7.27 -4.01
CA GLY A 142 14.24 7.77 -5.39
C GLY A 142 13.36 8.95 -5.78
N SER A 143 12.46 9.43 -4.92
CA SER A 143 11.50 10.51 -5.24
C SER A 143 11.50 11.61 -4.17
N ARG A 144 11.52 12.86 -4.62
CA ARG A 144 11.33 14.05 -3.77
C ARG A 144 10.12 14.86 -4.18
N GLU A 145 9.14 14.21 -4.79
CA GLU A 145 7.91 14.86 -5.23
C GLU A 145 7.29 15.63 -4.05
N THR A 146 7.03 16.91 -4.28
CA THR A 146 6.37 17.78 -3.31
C THR A 146 4.88 17.90 -3.60
N VAL A 147 4.10 18.43 -2.64
CA VAL A 147 2.68 18.75 -2.86
C VAL A 147 2.53 19.72 -4.04
N GLU A 148 3.47 20.65 -4.20
CA GLU A 148 3.51 21.61 -5.31
C GLU A 148 3.79 20.97 -6.66
N ASP A 149 4.45 19.82 -6.71
CA ASP A 149 4.69 19.07 -7.95
C ASP A 149 3.43 18.28 -8.31
N TRP A 150 2.91 17.51 -7.36
CA TRP A 150 1.73 16.65 -7.55
C TRP A 150 0.46 17.41 -8.00
N THR A 151 0.31 18.67 -7.58
CA THR A 151 -0.86 19.49 -7.93
C THR A 151 -0.79 20.11 -9.33
N LYS A 152 0.36 20.06 -10.02
CA LYS A 152 0.54 20.59 -11.37
C LYS A 152 0.29 19.55 -12.47
N ASP A 153 0.54 18.29 -12.15
CA ASP A 153 0.27 17.12 -12.98
C ASP A 153 -1.22 16.75 -12.94
#